data_AF-A0A502IS71-F1
#
_entry.id   AF-A0A502IS71-F1
#
_cell.length_a   1.000
_cell.length_b   1.000
_cell.length_c   1.000
_cell.angle_alpha   90.00
_cell.angle_beta   90.00
_cell.angle_gamma   90.00
#
_symmetry.space_group_name_H-M   'P 1'
#
loop_
_entity.id
_entity.type
_entity.pdbx_description
1 polymer ?
#
loop_
_entity_poly.entity_id
_entity_poly.type
_entity_poly.pdbx_seq_one_letter_code
_entity_poly.pdbx_strand_id
1 'polypeptide(L)'
;MSSPYCCPVCRTNRMRFTIIRQQPQYVRLHPQTGETIEELTQTELDAFHQPYKGDDYLIQCGICGTIESEERFVKMAQHTFGPK
;
A
#
# COMPACT_ATOMS: atom_id res chain seq x y z
N MET A 1 -1.43 -3.15 -13.97
CA MET A 1 -1.30 -1.69 -13.97
C MET A 1 -1.51 -1.11 -15.38
N SER A 2 -2.75 -1.08 -15.87
CA SER A 2 -3.11 -0.43 -17.15
C SER A 2 -4.33 0.50 -17.01
N SER A 3 -4.75 0.76 -15.77
CA SER A 3 -5.97 1.48 -15.46
C SER A 3 -5.68 2.96 -15.16
N PRO A 4 -6.55 3.90 -15.55
CA PRO A 4 -6.43 5.30 -15.15
C PRO A 4 -6.55 5.47 -13.63
N TYR A 5 -5.85 6.46 -13.08
CA TYR A 5 -5.92 6.80 -11.65
C TYR A 5 -6.54 8.17 -11.43
N CYS A 6 -7.28 8.31 -10.34
CA CYS A 6 -7.73 9.59 -9.83
C CYS A 6 -7.58 9.56 -8.31
N CYS A 7 -6.99 10.61 -7.73
CA CYS A 7 -6.79 10.62 -6.28
C CYS A 7 -8.14 10.64 -5.55
N PRO A 8 -8.40 9.72 -4.58
CA PRO A 8 -9.65 9.71 -3.84
C PRO A 8 -9.83 10.92 -2.91
N VAL A 9 -8.75 11.61 -2.57
CA VAL A 9 -8.75 12.77 -1.65
C VAL A 9 -8.86 14.09 -2.41
N CYS A 10 -7.87 14.43 -3.23
CA CYS A 10 -7.90 15.71 -3.96
C CYS A 10 -8.73 15.67 -5.25
N ARG A 11 -9.23 14.50 -5.66
CA ARG A 11 -10.03 14.27 -6.88
C ARG A 11 -9.36 14.75 -8.16
N THR A 12 -8.03 14.72 -8.20
CA THR A 12 -7.25 15.11 -9.39
C THR A 12 -6.55 13.93 -10.02
N ASN A 13 -6.42 13.99 -11.34
CA ASN A 13 -5.53 13.15 -12.16
C ASN A 13 -4.57 14.08 -12.93
N ARG A 14 -3.71 14.79 -12.20
CA ARG A 14 -2.66 15.64 -12.80
C ARG A 14 -1.47 14.82 -13.35
N MET A 15 -1.70 13.55 -13.67
CA MET A 15 -0.70 12.62 -14.23
C MET A 15 0.56 12.45 -13.37
N ARG A 16 0.47 12.73 -12.06
CA ARG A 16 1.57 12.62 -11.11
C ARG A 16 1.21 11.61 -10.03
N PHE A 17 1.83 10.44 -10.10
CA PHE A 17 1.66 9.36 -9.12
C PHE A 17 3.00 8.64 -8.90
N THR A 18 3.23 8.17 -7.69
CA THR A 18 4.34 7.28 -7.35
C THR A 18 3.79 5.90 -7.07
N ILE A 19 4.40 4.87 -7.64
CA ILE A 19 4.10 3.47 -7.33
C ILE A 19 5.09 3.03 -6.25
N ILE A 20 4.58 2.58 -5.11
CA ILE A 20 5.37 2.12 -3.98
C ILE A 20 5.30 0.60 -3.94
N ARG A 21 6.43 -0.07 -4.17
CA ARG A 21 6.57 -1.51 -3.97
C ARG A 21 6.76 -1.78 -2.48
N GLN A 22 5.90 -2.62 -1.92
CA GLN A 22 6.01 -3.02 -0.52
C GLN A 22 6.88 -4.27 -0.40
N GLN A 23 7.80 -4.26 0.55
CA GLN A 23 8.59 -5.43 0.95
C GLN A 23 8.40 -5.64 2.45
N PRO A 24 7.43 -6.47 2.87
CA PRO A 24 7.20 -6.74 4.29
C PRO A 24 8.46 -7.33 4.93
N GLN A 25 8.79 -6.84 6.13
CA GLN A 25 9.83 -7.41 6.98
C GLN A 25 9.16 -7.98 8.22
N TYR A 26 9.36 -9.28 8.46
CA TYR A 26 8.85 -9.95 9.65
C TYR A 26 9.95 -9.96 10.71
N VAL A 27 9.64 -9.41 11.88
CA VAL A 27 10.60 -9.30 12.98
C VAL A 27 9.96 -9.71 14.29
N ARG A 28 10.78 -10.23 15.21
CA ARG A 28 10.42 -10.42 16.61
C ARG A 28 11.19 -9.40 17.44
N LEU A 29 10.46 -8.58 18.19
CA LEU A 29 11.04 -7.50 19.00
C LEU A 29 11.00 -7.82 20.49
N HIS A 30 11.98 -7.31 21.23
CA HIS A 30 11.98 -7.37 22.68
C HIS A 30 10.95 -6.38 23.26
N PRO A 31 9.99 -6.83 24.10
CA PRO A 31 8.82 -6.01 24.44
C PRO A 31 9.12 -4.78 25.29
N GLN A 32 10.24 -4.74 26.03
CA GLN A 32 10.61 -3.58 26.86
C GLN A 32 11.60 -2.63 26.19
N THR A 33 12.42 -3.12 25.26
CA THR A 33 13.52 -2.31 24.65
C THR A 33 13.26 -1.97 23.20
N GLY A 34 12.40 -2.74 22.50
CA GLY A 34 12.13 -2.59 21.07
C GLY A 34 13.24 -3.14 20.17
N GLU A 35 14.27 -3.78 20.73
CA GLU A 35 15.37 -4.36 19.94
C GLU A 35 14.88 -5.56 19.13
N THR A 36 15.37 -5.68 17.89
CA THR A 36 15.13 -6.87 17.06
C THR A 36 15.86 -8.06 17.64
N ILE A 37 15.10 -9.03 18.14
CA ILE A 37 15.63 -10.32 18.62
C ILE A 37 15.90 -11.22 17.43
N GLU A 38 15.05 -11.18 16.40
CA GLU A 38 15.07 -12.12 15.29
C GLU A 38 14.37 -11.54 14.06
N GLU A 39 14.96 -11.75 12.88
CA GLU A 39 14.30 -11.55 11.59
C GLU A 39 13.73 -12.89 11.13
N LEU A 40 12.49 -12.88 10.64
CA LEU A 40 11.75 -14.07 10.25
C LEU A 40 11.49 -14.06 8.74
N THR A 41 11.46 -15.24 8.15
CA THR A 41 10.90 -15.48 6.83
C THR A 41 9.43 -15.82 6.93
N GLN A 42 8.70 -15.73 5.80
CA GLN A 42 7.29 -16.09 5.75
C GLN A 42 7.02 -17.55 6.13
N THR A 43 7.99 -18.45 5.91
CA THR A 43 7.89 -19.87 6.27
C THR A 43 8.14 -20.16 7.75
N GLU A 44 8.73 -19.21 8.48
CA GLU A 44 9.02 -19.31 9.92
C GLU A 44 7.91 -18.69 10.78
N LEU A 45 6.87 -18.12 10.16
CA LEU A 45 5.75 -17.54 10.88
C LEU A 45 4.92 -18.63 11.58
N ASP A 46 4.71 -18.46 12.88
CA ASP A 46 3.91 -19.35 13.71
C ASP A 46 2.49 -18.83 13.93
N ALA A 47 1.72 -19.51 14.79
CA ALA A 47 0.32 -19.15 15.07
C ALA A 47 0.14 -17.74 15.67
N PHE A 48 1.18 -17.15 16.25
CA PHE A 48 1.16 -15.81 16.84
C PHE A 48 1.57 -14.73 15.84
N HIS A 49 1.99 -15.10 14.63
CA HIS A 49 2.44 -14.16 13.60
C HIS A 49 1.65 -14.33 12.30
N GLN A 50 0.67 -13.46 12.07
CA GLN A 50 -0.08 -13.48 10.81
C GLN A 50 0.80 -13.00 9.64
N PRO A 51 0.84 -13.71 8.50
CA PRO A 51 1.54 -13.25 7.32
C PRO A 51 0.92 -11.94 6.80
N TYR A 52 1.74 -11.12 6.13
CA TYR A 52 1.24 -9.91 5.47
C TYR A 52 0.24 -10.29 4.37
N LYS A 53 -0.94 -9.66 4.40
CA LYS A 53 -2.02 -9.86 3.41
C LYS A 53 -2.43 -8.56 2.72
N GLY A 54 -1.65 -7.49 2.87
CA GLY A 54 -1.89 -6.23 2.19
C GLY A 54 -1.42 -6.28 0.73
N ASP A 55 -1.65 -5.19 0.01
CA ASP A 55 -1.29 -5.08 -1.40
C ASP A 55 0.23 -5.11 -1.61
N ASP A 56 0.72 -5.72 -2.69
CA ASP A 56 2.14 -5.65 -3.06
C ASP A 56 2.58 -4.23 -3.46
N TYR A 57 1.61 -3.41 -3.85
CA TYR A 57 1.82 -2.05 -4.35
C TYR A 57 0.84 -1.08 -3.71
N LEU A 58 1.35 0.09 -3.34
CA LEU A 58 0.53 1.26 -3.02
C LEU A 58 0.75 2.35 -4.07
N ILE A 59 -0.23 3.24 -4.19
CA ILE A 59 -0.14 4.40 -5.06
C ILE A 59 -0.12 5.65 -4.19
N GLN A 60 0.85 6.53 -4.43
CA GLN A 60 0.88 7.87 -3.87
C GLN A 60 0.41 8.89 -4.91
N CYS A 61 -0.50 9.78 -4.52
CA CYS A 61 -0.79 10.97 -5.30
C CYS A 61 0.38 11.95 -5.23
N GLY A 62 0.98 12.28 -6.38
CA GLY A 62 2.09 13.24 -6.47
C GLY A 62 1.67 14.71 -6.29
N ILE A 63 0.40 15.00 -5.98
CA ILE A 63 -0.09 16.36 -5.73
C ILE A 63 -0.34 16.60 -4.24
N CYS A 64 -1.11 15.71 -3.58
CA CYS A 64 -1.47 15.88 -2.17
C CYS A 64 -0.81 14.87 -1.23
N GLY A 65 0.02 13.96 -1.75
CA GLY A 65 0.79 13.01 -0.95
C GLY A 65 0.01 11.81 -0.41
N THR A 66 -1.30 11.72 -0.65
CA THR A 66 -2.13 10.58 -0.21
C THR A 66 -1.59 9.26 -0.74
N ILE A 67 -1.35 8.29 0.14
CA ILE A 67 -0.95 6.92 -0.19
C ILE A 67 -2.11 5.99 0.11
N GLU A 68 -2.56 5.22 -0.87
CA GLU A 68 -3.69 4.29 -0.77
C GLU A 68 -3.52 3.10 -1.74
N SER A 69 -4.39 2.09 -1.65
CA SER A 69 -4.39 0.96 -2.60
C SER A 69 -4.65 1.40 -4.04
N GLU A 70 -4.06 0.71 -5.02
CA GLU A 70 -4.27 0.98 -6.45
C GLU A 70 -5.76 0.97 -6.81
N GLU A 71 -6.51 -0.01 -6.25
CA GLU A 71 -7.94 -0.18 -6.52
C GLU A 71 -8.75 1.08 -6.17
N ARG A 72 -8.41 1.78 -5.08
CA ARG A 72 -9.12 3.00 -4.67
C ARG A 72 -8.92 4.14 -5.67
N PHE A 73 -7.71 4.29 -6.23
CA PHE A 73 -7.45 5.26 -7.29
C PHE A 73 -8.17 4.91 -8.59
N VAL A 74 -8.21 3.62 -8.95
CA VAL A 74 -8.91 3.14 -10.15
C VAL A 74 -10.42 3.35 -10.02
N LYS A 75 -11.02 2.95 -8.90
CA LYS A 75 -12.46 3.16 -8.63
C LYS A 75 -12.83 4.65 -8.65
N MET A 76 -11.99 5.51 -8.09
CA MET A 76 -12.21 6.96 -8.18
C MET A 76 -12.12 7.47 -9.62
N ALA A 77 -11.20 6.95 -10.43
CA ALA A 77 -11.10 7.32 -11.85
C ALA A 77 -12.33 6.87 -12.64
N GLN A 78 -12.82 5.65 -12.41
CA GLN A 78 -14.05 5.13 -13.00
C GLN A 78 -15.26 5.99 -12.63
N HIS A 79 -15.38 6.39 -11.35
CA HIS A 79 -16.46 7.27 -10.91
C HIS A 79 -16.36 8.70 -11.51
N THR A 80 -15.14 9.22 -11.67
CA THR A 80 -14.92 10.60 -12.13
C THR A 80 -14.97 10.75 -13.65
N PHE A 81 -14.46 9.75 -14.38
CA PHE A 81 -14.25 9.81 -15.84
C PHE A 81 -14.94 8.68 -16.61
N GLY A 82 -15.59 7.74 -15.94
CA GLY A 82 -16.32 6.65 -16.59
C GLY A 82 -17.59 7.12 -17.31
N PRO A 83 -18.14 6.27 -18.19
CA PRO A 83 -19.43 6.53 -18.82
C PRO A 83 -20.52 6.65 -17.73
N LYS A 84 -21.42 7.62 -17.91
CA LYS A 84 -22.62 7.79 -17.06
C LYS A 84 -23.71 6.82 -17.47
#